data_AF-A0A7X5SCL5-F1
#
_entry.id   AF-A0A7X5SCL5-F1
#
_cell.length_a   1.000
_cell.length_b   1.000
_cell.length_c   1.000
_cell.angle_alpha   90.00
_cell.angle_beta   90.00
_cell.angle_gamma   90.00
#
_symmetry.space_group_name_H-M   'P 1'
#
loop_
_entity.id
_entity.type
_entity.pdbx_description
1 polymer ?
#
loop_
_entity_poly.entity_id
_entity_poly.type
_entity_poly.pdbx_seq_one_letter_code
_entity_poly.pdbx_strand_id
1 'polypeptide(L)'
;LMRGIGRLNRYAQAVSAGVPVPPPEPRGDEIGDLGQALESMRRKLEGKAYVEQYVQSLTHEMKSPLAAIRGASELLSEPLPEADRQHFVASIRA
;
A
#
# COMPACT_ATOMS: atom_id res chain seq x y z
N LEU A 1 -5.45 -37.10 -8.81
CA LEU A 1 -4.49 -36.63 -7.77
C LEU A 1 -3.36 -35.76 -8.32
N MET A 2 -2.39 -36.29 -9.09
CA MET A 2 -1.21 -35.51 -9.56
C MET A 2 -1.54 -34.20 -10.28
N ARG A 3 -2.57 -34.19 -11.15
CA ARG A 3 -3.02 -32.96 -11.84
C ARG A 3 -3.57 -31.90 -10.87
N GLY A 4 -4.23 -32.31 -9.78
CA GLY A 4 -4.78 -31.40 -8.77
C GLY A 4 -3.69 -30.70 -7.98
N ILE A 5 -2.69 -31.47 -7.52
CA ILE A 5 -1.52 -30.94 -6.80
C ILE A 5 -0.72 -29.98 -7.67
N GLY A 6 -0.49 -30.33 -8.95
CA GLY A 6 0.22 -29.45 -9.88
C GLY A 6 -0.47 -28.10 -10.10
N ARG A 7 -1.82 -28.07 -10.13
CA ARG A 7 -2.57 -26.80 -10.21
C ARG A 7 -2.43 -25.97 -8.93
N LEU A 8 -2.53 -26.59 -7.76
CA LEU A 8 -2.37 -25.88 -6.48
C LEU A 8 -0.96 -25.31 -6.33
N ASN A 9 0.07 -26.06 -6.71
CA ASN A 9 1.44 -25.57 -6.66
C ASN A 9 1.65 -24.35 -7.57
N ARG A 10 1.12 -24.37 -8.80
CA ARG A 10 1.18 -23.21 -9.70
C ARG A 10 0.43 -22.01 -9.15
N TYR A 11 -0.76 -22.24 -8.58
CA TYR A 11 -1.55 -21.18 -7.95
C TYR A 11 -0.81 -20.57 -6.76
N ALA A 12 -0.24 -21.39 -5.88
CA ALA A 12 0.55 -20.92 -4.74
C ALA A 12 1.78 -20.11 -5.18
N GLN A 13 2.51 -20.56 -6.21
CA GLN A 13 3.64 -19.81 -6.78
C GLN A 13 3.21 -18.45 -7.34
N ALA A 14 2.09 -18.39 -8.05
CA ALA A 14 1.57 -17.14 -8.60
C ALA A 14 1.12 -16.16 -7.50
N VAL A 15 0.42 -16.65 -6.47
CA VAL A 15 0.03 -15.86 -5.29
C VAL A 15 1.25 -15.29 -4.57
N SER A 16 2.28 -16.11 -4.34
CA SER A 16 3.53 -15.65 -3.71
C SER A 16 4.29 -14.62 -4.56
N ALA A 17 4.14 -14.66 -5.88
CA ALA A 17 4.69 -13.67 -6.80
C ALA A 17 3.83 -12.40 -6.95
N GLY A 18 2.70 -12.30 -6.23
CA GLY A 18 1.76 -11.19 -6.34
C GLY A 18 1.02 -11.12 -7.69
N VAL A 19 1.04 -12.20 -8.46
CA VAL A 19 0.37 -12.25 -9.77
C VAL A 19 -1.12 -12.52 -9.56
N PRO A 20 -2.02 -11.68 -10.10
CA PRO A 20 -3.45 -11.91 -10.00
C PRO A 20 -3.82 -13.14 -10.82
N VAL A 21 -4.17 -14.23 -10.14
CA VAL A 21 -4.63 -15.48 -10.75
C VAL A 21 -5.98 -15.90 -10.14
N PRO A 22 -6.91 -16.41 -10.94
CA PRO A 22 -8.17 -16.92 -10.43
C PRO A 22 -7.94 -18.15 -9.54
N PRO A 23 -8.73 -18.32 -8.47
CA PRO A 23 -8.63 -19.50 -7.63
C PRO A 23 -8.95 -20.78 -8.41
N PRO A 24 -8.35 -21.92 -8.04
CA PRO A 24 -8.72 -23.20 -8.61
C PRO A 24 -10.18 -23.53 -8.32
N GLU A 25 -10.83 -24.25 -9.23
CA GLU A 25 -12.23 -24.66 -9.09
C GLU A 25 -12.50 -25.35 -7.74
N PRO A 26 -13.65 -25.07 -7.10
CA PRO A 26 -14.06 -25.74 -5.88
C PRO A 26 -14.16 -27.25 -6.08
N ARG A 27 -13.69 -28.00 -5.08
CA ARG A 27 -13.78 -29.47 -5.03
C ARG A 27 -14.23 -29.89 -3.64
N GLY A 28 -14.92 -31.03 -3.55
CA GLY A 28 -15.35 -31.61 -2.26
C GLY A 28 -14.37 -32.65 -1.69
N ASP A 29 -13.09 -32.57 -2.08
CA ASP A 29 -12.02 -33.45 -1.61
C ASP A 29 -10.92 -32.63 -0.90
N GLU A 30 -9.92 -33.29 -0.32
CA GLU A 30 -8.85 -32.64 0.46
C GLU A 30 -8.05 -31.62 -0.38
N ILE A 31 -8.03 -31.79 -1.70
CA ILE A 31 -7.42 -30.85 -2.64
C ILE A 31 -8.26 -29.57 -2.74
N GLY A 32 -9.58 -29.68 -2.64
CA GLY A 32 -10.49 -28.54 -2.53
C GLY A 32 -10.26 -27.74 -1.25
N ASP A 33 -10.16 -28.40 -0.11
CA ASP A 33 -9.89 -27.77 1.18
C ASP A 33 -8.57 -26.98 1.16
N LEU A 34 -7.51 -27.58 0.58
CA LEU A 34 -6.23 -26.90 0.42
C LEU A 34 -6.32 -25.70 -0.53
N GLY A 35 -7.11 -25.79 -1.60
CA GLY A 35 -7.39 -24.68 -2.51
C GLY A 35 -8.07 -23.51 -1.80
N GLN A 36 -9.05 -23.79 -0.94
CA GLN A 36 -9.75 -22.77 -0.16
C GLN A 36 -8.83 -22.11 0.88
N ALA A 37 -7.96 -22.88 1.54
CA ALA A 37 -6.97 -22.34 2.46
C ALA A 37 -5.99 -21.39 1.75
N LEU A 38 -5.49 -21.77 0.56
CA LEU A 38 -4.62 -20.93 -0.26
C LEU A 38 -5.29 -19.64 -0.71
N GLU A 39 -6.54 -19.70 -1.16
CA GLU A 39 -7.32 -18.49 -1.54
C GLU A 39 -7.56 -17.57 -0.32
N SER A 40 -7.80 -18.14 0.86
CA SER A 40 -7.92 -17.35 2.10
C SER A 40 -6.60 -16.63 2.44
N MET A 41 -5.46 -17.30 2.27
CA MET A 41 -4.14 -16.68 2.46
C MET A 41 -3.87 -15.57 1.44
N ARG A 42 -4.21 -15.78 0.16
CA ARG A 42 -4.09 -14.75 -0.90
C ARG A 42 -4.82 -13.47 -0.50
N ARG A 43 -6.10 -13.57 -0.10
CA ARG A 43 -6.91 -12.40 0.32
C ARG A 43 -6.30 -11.66 1.51
N LYS A 44 -5.74 -12.40 2.49
CA LYS A 44 -5.06 -11.81 3.64
C LYS A 44 -3.77 -11.08 3.25
N LEU A 45 -3.04 -11.59 2.26
CA LEU A 45 -1.84 -10.94 1.74
C LEU A 45 -2.19 -9.66 0.98
N GLU A 46 -3.23 -9.67 0.14
CA GLU A 46 -3.69 -8.48 -0.59
C GLU A 46 -4.10 -7.34 0.37
N GLY A 47 -4.83 -7.66 1.43
CA GLY A 47 -5.22 -6.67 2.43
C GLY A 47 -4.03 -6.01 3.12
N LYS A 48 -2.94 -6.76 3.38
CA LYS A 48 -1.73 -6.22 4.00
C LYS A 48 -0.92 -5.36 3.04
N ALA A 49 -0.69 -5.84 1.82
CA ALA A 49 0.08 -5.11 0.82
C ALA A 49 -0.57 -3.77 0.46
N TYR A 50 -1.89 -3.74 0.35
CA TYR A 50 -2.64 -2.49 0.12
C TYR A 50 -2.44 -1.49 1.26
N VAL A 51 -2.57 -1.93 2.52
CA VAL A 51 -2.40 -1.05 3.68
C VAL A 51 -0.97 -0.54 3.79
N GLU A 52 0.03 -1.40 3.60
CA GLU A 52 1.44 -1.00 3.61
C GLU A 52 1.75 0.06 2.55
N GLN A 53 1.33 -0.17 1.31
CA GLN A 53 1.54 0.78 0.22
C GLN A 53 0.80 2.09 0.49
N TYR A 54 -0.45 2.03 0.98
CA TYR A 54 -1.22 3.21 1.30
C TYR A 54 -0.57 4.04 2.42
N VAL A 55 -0.15 3.40 3.52
CA VAL A 55 0.57 4.07 4.63
C VAL A 55 1.88 4.67 4.14
N GLN A 56 2.64 3.95 3.31
CA GLN A 56 3.88 4.46 2.73
C GLN A 56 3.62 5.68 1.85
N SER A 57 2.67 5.60 0.91
CA SER A 57 2.29 6.71 0.03
C SER A 57 1.81 7.92 0.82
N LEU A 58 0.89 7.71 1.77
CA LEU A 58 0.39 8.78 2.64
C LEU A 58 1.55 9.42 3.43
N THR A 59 2.48 8.61 3.95
CA THR A 59 3.66 9.13 4.65
C THR A 59 4.55 9.95 3.71
N HIS A 60 4.75 9.53 2.47
CA HIS A 60 5.51 10.32 1.48
C HIS A 60 4.80 11.63 1.16
N GLU A 61 3.48 11.60 0.96
CA GLU A 61 2.67 12.77 0.67
C GLU A 61 2.68 13.75 1.84
N MET A 62 2.62 13.28 3.10
CA MET A 62 2.65 14.13 4.30
C MET A 62 4.00 14.78 4.58
N LYS A 63 5.12 14.20 4.13
CA LYS A 63 6.46 14.80 4.33
C LYS A 63 6.61 16.15 3.64
N SER A 64 6.05 16.29 2.43
CA SER A 64 6.15 17.53 1.64
C SER A 64 5.48 18.74 2.31
N PRO A 65 4.19 18.70 2.72
CA PRO A 65 3.55 19.82 3.40
C PRO A 65 4.18 20.10 4.77
N LEU A 66 4.62 19.07 5.52
CA LEU A 66 5.34 19.29 6.78
C LEU A 66 6.67 20.01 6.57
N ALA A 67 7.44 19.64 5.54
CA ALA A 67 8.67 20.33 5.19
C ALA A 67 8.39 21.78 4.75
N ALA A 68 7.33 22.02 3.98
CA ALA A 68 6.92 23.35 3.55
C ALA A 68 6.53 24.25 4.75
N ILE A 69 5.70 23.76 5.66
CA ILE A 69 5.31 24.48 6.89
C ILE A 69 6.55 24.80 7.74
N ARG A 70 7.44 23.82 7.92
CA ARG A 70 8.65 24.01 8.70
C ARG A 70 9.56 25.07 8.07
N GLY A 71 9.84 24.97 6.77
CA GLY A 71 10.67 25.95 6.06
C GLY A 71 10.06 27.35 6.09
N ALA A 72 8.75 27.47 5.90
CA ALA A 72 8.04 28.75 6.04
C ALA A 72 8.15 29.31 7.47
N SER A 73 8.04 28.46 8.51
CA SER A 73 8.18 28.90 9.90
C SER A 73 9.60 29.34 10.27
N GLU A 74 10.62 28.68 9.72
CA GLU A 74 12.04 29.06 9.89
C GLU A 74 12.28 30.44 9.28
N LEU A 75 11.82 30.68 8.04
CA LEU A 75 11.93 31.98 7.37
C LEU A 75 11.19 33.09 8.10
N LEU A 76 9.96 32.83 8.60
CA LEU A 76 9.17 33.81 9.34
C LEU A 76 9.81 34.27 10.65
N SER A 77 10.77 33.51 11.17
CA SER A 77 11.55 33.85 12.36
C SER A 77 12.67 34.86 12.08
N GLU A 78 12.98 35.13 10.81
CA GLU A 78 13.98 36.11 10.38
C GLU A 78 13.33 37.47 10.01
N PRO A 79 14.11 38.56 9.95
CA PRO A 79 13.62 39.85 9.45
C PRO A 79 13.31 39.74 7.96
N LEU A 80 12.03 39.71 7.62
CA LEU A 80 11.54 39.64 6.25
C LEU A 80 10.78 40.93 5.86
N PRO A 81 10.86 41.36 4.58
CA PRO A 81 9.91 42.29 4.01
C PRO A 81 8.47 41.83 4.19
N GLU A 82 7.54 42.77 4.38
CA GLU A 82 6.14 42.46 4.70
C GLU A 82 5.45 41.63 3.60
N ALA A 83 5.78 41.86 2.33
CA ALA A 83 5.26 41.08 1.21
C ALA A 83 5.65 39.61 1.29
N ASP A 84 6.92 39.31 1.62
CA ASP A 84 7.42 37.93 1.73
C ASP A 84 6.82 37.24 2.96
N ARG A 85 6.69 37.97 4.08
CA ARG A 85 6.01 37.49 5.28
C ARG A 85 4.58 37.05 4.99
N GLN A 86 3.82 37.87 4.26
CA GLN A 86 2.44 37.55 3.88
C GLN A 86 2.36 36.33 2.97
N HIS A 87 3.31 36.19 2.02
CA HIS A 87 3.39 35.02 1.15
C HIS A 87 3.59 33.73 1.96
N PHE A 88 4.55 33.68 2.88
CA PHE A 88 4.79 32.48 3.71
C PHE A 88 3.63 32.15 4.65
N VAL A 89 2.97 33.16 5.22
CA VAL A 89 1.75 32.95 6.03
C VAL A 89 0.62 32.35 5.18
N ALA A 90 0.46 32.81 3.93
CA ALA A 90 -0.51 32.24 3.01
C ALA A 90 -0.18 30.77 2.66
N SER A 91 1.10 30.44 2.44
CA SER A 91 1.54 29.06 2.16
C SER A 91 1.27 28.09 3.33
N ILE A 92 1.28 28.56 4.58
CA ILE A 92 0.97 27.72 5.76
C ILE A 92 -0.55 27.48 5.92
N ARG A 93 -1.40 28.40 5.41
CA ARG A 93 -2.86 28.33 5.55
C ARG A 93 -3.56 27.52 4.45
N ALA A 94 -2.86 27.20 3.36
CA ALA A 94 -3.35 26.39 2.25
C ALA A 94 -3.31 24.89 2.60
#